data_AF-A0A2X3KFT0-F1
#
_entry.id   AF-A0A2X3KFT0-F1
#
_cell.length_a   1.000
_cell.length_b   1.000
_cell.length_c   1.000
_cell.angle_alpha   90.00
_cell.angle_beta   90.00
_cell.angle_gamma   90.00
#
_symmetry.space_group_name_H-M   'P 1'
#
loop_
_entity.id
_entity.type
_entity.pdbx_description
1 polymer ?
#
loop_
_entity_poly.entity_id
_entity_poly.type
_entity_poly.pdbx_seq_one_letter_code
_entity_poly.pdbx_strand_id
1 'polypeptide(L)'
;MTLEKNMPIGSGLGSSACSVVAALMAMNEHCGKPLNDTRLLALMGELEGRISGSIHYDNVAPCFLGGMQLMIEENDIISQQVPGFDEWLWVLAYPGIKVSTAEARAILPAQVSPPGLHCARATSGWLHSRLLFPSA
;
A
#
# COMPACT_ATOMS: atom_id res chain seq x y z
N MET A 1 2.43 23.91 -3.50
CA MET A 1 2.40 22.47 -3.83
C MET A 1 1.09 22.17 -4.51
N THR A 2 1.12 21.40 -5.60
CA THR A 2 -0.07 21.01 -6.37
C THR A 2 -0.11 19.49 -6.44
N LEU A 3 -1.27 18.88 -6.20
CA LEU A 3 -1.49 17.44 -6.32
C LEU A 3 -2.39 17.17 -7.52
N GLU A 4 -1.86 16.42 -8.48
CA GLU A 4 -2.66 15.88 -9.58
C GLU A 4 -3.13 14.46 -9.25
N LYS A 5 -4.44 14.26 -9.18
CA LYS A 5 -5.04 12.99 -8.75
C LYS A 5 -5.50 12.15 -9.94
N ASN A 6 -4.57 11.38 -10.49
CA ASN A 6 -4.81 10.53 -11.66
C ASN A 6 -5.39 9.14 -11.34
N MET A 7 -5.76 8.91 -10.08
CA MET A 7 -6.31 7.63 -9.63
C MET A 7 -7.62 7.81 -8.85
N PRO A 8 -8.69 7.06 -9.19
CA PRO A 8 -9.96 7.15 -8.48
C PRO A 8 -9.80 6.82 -6.99
N ILE A 9 -10.39 7.66 -6.14
CA ILE A 9 -10.43 7.45 -4.69
C ILE A 9 -11.34 6.26 -4.37
N GLY A 10 -10.92 5.38 -3.44
CA GLY A 10 -11.71 4.21 -3.04
C GLY A 10 -11.78 3.10 -4.10
N SER A 11 -10.80 3.05 -5.01
CA SER A 11 -10.73 2.07 -6.10
C SER A 11 -10.08 0.74 -5.73
N GLY A 12 -9.47 0.65 -4.55
CA GLY A 12 -8.62 -0.49 -4.18
C GLY A 12 -7.22 -0.46 -4.78
N LEU A 13 -6.85 0.59 -5.54
CA LEU A 13 -5.55 0.69 -6.23
C LEU A 13 -4.45 1.43 -5.42
N GLY A 14 -4.66 1.64 -4.12
CA GLY A 14 -3.69 2.40 -3.30
C GLY A 14 -3.73 3.92 -3.51
N SER A 15 -4.87 4.47 -3.95
CA SER A 15 -5.00 5.91 -4.28
C SER A 15 -4.56 6.83 -3.13
N SER A 16 -4.85 6.52 -1.87
CA SER A 16 -4.39 7.31 -0.72
C SER A 16 -2.87 7.25 -0.57
N ALA A 17 -2.31 6.04 -0.53
CA ALA A 17 -0.89 5.79 -0.45
C ALA A 17 -0.09 6.53 -1.54
N CYS A 18 -0.57 6.56 -2.79
CA CYS A 18 0.09 7.32 -3.86
C CYS A 18 0.24 8.80 -3.53
N SER A 19 -0.77 9.42 -2.93
CA SER A 19 -0.69 10.83 -2.54
C SER A 19 0.23 11.06 -1.35
N VAL A 20 0.21 10.16 -0.35
CA VAL A 20 1.11 10.21 0.80
C VAL A 20 2.56 10.07 0.36
N VAL A 21 2.86 9.07 -0.47
CA VAL A 21 4.21 8.81 -1.00
C VAL A 21 4.69 9.99 -1.85
N ALA A 22 3.87 10.46 -2.80
CA ALA A 22 4.23 11.58 -3.65
C ALA A 22 4.51 12.85 -2.84
N ALA A 23 3.68 13.15 -1.83
CA ALA A 23 3.86 14.32 -0.99
C ALA A 23 5.14 14.27 -0.15
N LEU A 24 5.35 13.16 0.57
CA LEU A 24 6.51 13.02 1.46
C LEU A 24 7.82 12.92 0.68
N MET A 25 7.83 12.19 -0.44
CA MET A 25 9.01 12.10 -1.30
C MET A 25 9.34 13.47 -1.91
N ALA A 26 8.36 14.19 -2.46
CA ALA A 26 8.58 15.53 -3.01
C ALA A 26 9.10 16.53 -1.95
N MET A 27 8.56 16.49 -0.73
CA MET A 27 9.04 17.36 0.36
C MET A 27 10.45 16.97 0.83
N ASN A 28 10.75 15.67 0.96
CA ASN A 28 12.10 15.22 1.33
C ASN A 28 13.12 15.64 0.28
N GLU A 29 12.82 15.43 -1.00
CA GLU A 29 13.65 15.89 -2.12
C GLU A 29 13.84 17.41 -2.11
N HIS A 30 12.76 18.18 -1.95
CA HIS A 30 12.81 19.64 -1.93
C HIS A 30 13.68 20.19 -0.80
N CYS A 31 13.69 19.53 0.36
CA CYS A 31 14.49 19.91 1.52
C CYS A 31 15.92 19.35 1.51
N GLY A 32 16.37 18.72 0.42
CA GLY A 32 17.74 18.17 0.32
C GLY A 32 17.93 16.81 1.01
N LYS A 33 16.89 15.98 1.03
CA LYS A 33 16.88 14.61 1.58
C LYS A 33 17.30 14.48 3.05
N PRO A 34 16.70 15.25 3.99
CA PRO A 34 17.05 15.15 5.41
C PRO A 34 16.64 13.81 6.05
N LEU A 35 15.70 13.08 5.46
CA LEU A 35 15.21 11.79 5.98
C LEU A 35 15.68 10.62 5.10
N ASN A 36 16.03 9.52 5.75
CA ASN A 36 16.29 8.24 5.08
C ASN A 36 14.98 7.47 4.81
N ASP A 37 15.08 6.42 4.00
CA ASP A 37 13.93 5.63 3.53
C ASP A 37 13.14 5.00 4.68
N THR A 38 13.81 4.49 5.72
CA THR A 38 13.14 3.91 6.90
C THR A 38 12.28 4.95 7.61
N ARG A 39 12.80 6.16 7.82
CA ARG A 39 12.05 7.24 8.49
C ARG A 39 10.94 7.79 7.61
N LEU A 40 11.16 7.88 6.30
CA LEU A 40 10.11 8.24 5.35
C LEU A 40 8.97 7.23 5.36
N LEU A 41 9.29 5.93 5.28
CA LEU A 41 8.29 4.88 5.26
C LEU A 41 7.49 4.83 6.57
N ALA A 42 8.13 5.00 7.72
CA ALA A 42 7.46 5.12 9.01
C ALA A 42 6.45 6.28 9.02
N LEU A 43 6.85 7.45 8.52
CA LEU A 43 5.98 8.63 8.43
C LEU A 43 4.82 8.42 7.44
N MET A 44 5.08 7.73 6.31
CA MET A 44 4.04 7.37 5.34
C MET A 44 2.95 6.50 5.97
N GLY A 45 3.35 5.47 6.74
CA GLY A 45 2.40 4.60 7.44
C GLY A 45 1.59 5.35 8.51
N GLU A 46 2.21 6.26 9.25
CA GLU A 46 1.51 7.08 10.23
C GLU A 46 0.42 7.96 9.57
N LEU A 47 0.76 8.59 8.44
CA LEU A 47 -0.19 9.42 7.70
C LEU A 47 -1.34 8.61 7.10
N GLU A 48 -1.06 7.43 6.52
CA GLU A 48 -2.12 6.52 6.06
C GLU A 48 -3.02 6.10 7.22
N GLY A 49 -2.45 5.82 8.39
CA GLY A 49 -3.23 5.43 9.56
C GLY A 49 -4.21 6.50 10.04
N ARG A 50 -3.84 7.78 9.91
CA ARG A 50 -4.77 8.89 10.19
C ARG A 50 -5.94 8.96 9.21
N ILE A 51 -5.76 8.48 7.98
CA ILE A 51 -6.78 8.50 6.91
C ILE A 51 -7.70 7.28 7.03
N SER A 52 -7.15 6.10 7.31
CA SER A 52 -7.88 4.83 7.27
C SER A 52 -8.36 4.33 8.64
N GLY A 53 -7.88 4.95 9.74
CA GLY A 53 -8.21 4.59 11.12
C GLY A 53 -7.27 3.58 11.78
N SER A 54 -6.29 3.03 11.05
CA SER A 54 -5.28 2.12 11.59
C SER A 54 -3.99 2.23 10.79
N ILE A 55 -2.82 2.21 11.44
CA ILE A 55 -1.53 2.20 10.72
C ILE A 55 -1.42 0.89 9.93
N HIS A 56 -1.07 0.99 8.65
CA HIS A 56 -0.74 -0.15 7.79
C HIS A 56 0.20 0.31 6.67
N TYR A 57 1.13 -0.58 6.30
CA TYR A 57 2.19 -0.28 5.34
C TYR A 57 2.02 -0.99 3.99
N ASP A 58 1.06 -1.90 3.91
CA ASP A 58 0.73 -2.75 2.76
C ASP A 58 0.60 -2.04 1.41
N ASN A 59 0.16 -0.77 1.41
CA ASN A 59 0.06 0.06 0.20
C ASN A 59 1.22 1.05 0.05
N VAL A 60 1.65 1.70 1.13
CA VAL A 60 2.71 2.72 1.07
C VAL A 60 4.09 2.13 0.80
N ALA A 61 4.41 0.96 1.37
CA ALA A 61 5.68 0.30 1.17
C ALA A 61 5.93 -0.10 -0.30
N PRO A 62 5.06 -0.86 -0.98
CA PRO A 62 5.27 -1.17 -2.40
C PRO A 62 5.12 0.05 -3.31
N CYS A 63 4.34 1.07 -2.92
CA CYS A 63 4.26 2.33 -3.66
C CYS A 63 5.58 3.13 -3.58
N PHE A 64 6.27 3.09 -2.45
CA PHE A 64 7.51 3.83 -2.21
C PHE A 64 8.76 3.05 -2.65
N LEU A 65 8.92 1.82 -2.18
CA LEU A 65 10.11 0.98 -2.41
C LEU A 65 10.03 0.19 -3.72
N GLY A 66 8.83 0.05 -4.29
CA GLY A 66 8.59 -0.75 -5.48
C GLY A 66 8.53 -2.26 -5.20
N GLY A 67 8.25 -3.01 -6.26
CA GLY A 67 8.15 -4.46 -6.22
C GLY A 67 7.02 -4.96 -5.33
N MET A 68 7.21 -6.17 -4.80
CA MET A 68 6.33 -6.81 -3.85
C MET A 68 6.98 -6.71 -2.46
N GLN A 69 6.22 -6.29 -1.46
CA GLN A 69 6.73 -6.04 -0.12
C GLN A 69 5.96 -6.88 0.90
N LEU A 70 6.69 -7.63 1.74
CA LEU A 70 6.18 -8.32 2.91
C LEU A 70 6.33 -7.42 4.13
N MET A 71 5.24 -7.18 4.85
CA MET A 71 5.27 -6.40 6.09
C MET A 71 5.80 -7.28 7.22
N ILE A 72 6.84 -6.82 7.89
CA ILE A 72 7.49 -7.54 8.99
C ILE A 72 7.17 -6.85 10.31
N GLU A 73 7.40 -5.53 10.38
CA GLU A 73 7.18 -4.70 11.58
C GLU A 73 7.89 -5.22 12.85
N GLU A 74 9.09 -5.79 12.68
CA GLU A 74 9.94 -6.31 13.77
C GLU A 74 11.39 -5.85 13.60
N ASN A 75 12.12 -5.68 14.71
CA ASN A 75 13.56 -5.35 14.71
C ASN A 75 13.92 -4.15 13.81
N ASP A 76 13.11 -3.08 13.86
CA ASP A 76 13.23 -1.88 13.04
C ASP A 76 13.09 -2.10 11.51
N ILE A 77 12.61 -3.28 11.10
CA ILE A 77 12.31 -3.60 9.70
C ILE A 77 10.80 -3.49 9.49
N ILE A 78 10.39 -2.48 8.72
CA ILE A 78 8.97 -2.29 8.36
C ILE A 78 8.57 -3.32 7.29
N SER A 79 9.32 -3.41 6.20
CA SER A 79 9.05 -4.34 5.12
C SER A 79 10.30 -4.93 4.49
N GLN A 80 10.13 -6.06 3.82
CA GLN A 80 11.16 -6.73 3.03
C GLN A 80 10.63 -7.03 1.64
N GLN A 81 11.47 -6.85 0.62
CA GLN A 81 11.13 -7.20 -0.75
C GLN A 81 10.99 -8.71 -0.90
N VAL A 82 9.93 -9.14 -1.59
CA VAL A 82 9.71 -10.53 -1.98
C VAL A 82 10.02 -10.67 -3.48
N PRO A 83 10.78 -11.71 -3.89
CA PRO A 83 11.03 -11.96 -5.31
C PRO A 83 9.72 -12.24 -6.04
N GLY A 84 9.56 -11.63 -7.20
CA GLY A 84 8.46 -11.90 -8.13
C GLY A 84 8.87 -12.91 -9.20
N PHE A 85 7.94 -13.15 -10.12
CA PHE A 85 8.16 -13.93 -11.33
C PHE A 85 7.99 -13.00 -12.52
N ASP A 86 9.00 -12.93 -13.39
CA ASP A 86 9.01 -11.99 -14.53
C ASP A 86 7.97 -12.38 -15.60
N GLU A 87 7.54 -13.65 -15.62
CA GLU A 87 6.55 -14.17 -16.54
C GLU A 87 5.10 -13.85 -16.12
N TRP A 88 4.90 -13.29 -14.93
CA TRP A 88 3.56 -12.99 -14.42
C TRP A 88 3.00 -11.69 -15.00
N LEU A 89 1.78 -11.77 -15.52
CA LEU A 89 1.00 -10.62 -15.93
C LEU A 89 -0.07 -10.32 -14.88
N TRP A 90 -0.03 -9.10 -14.33
CA TRP A 90 -1.00 -8.61 -13.36
C TRP A 90 -2.11 -7.85 -14.11
N VAL A 91 -3.29 -8.45 -14.23
CA VAL A 91 -4.45 -7.81 -14.88
C VAL A 91 -5.24 -7.04 -13.83
N LEU A 92 -5.32 -5.71 -13.98
CA LEU A 92 -6.12 -4.86 -13.11
C LEU A 92 -7.44 -4.48 -13.79
N ALA A 93 -8.55 -4.80 -13.14
CA ALA A 93 -9.90 -4.43 -13.58
C ALA A 93 -10.56 -3.52 -12.55
N TYR A 94 -10.69 -2.24 -12.88
CA TYR A 94 -11.38 -1.27 -12.05
C TYR A 94 -12.87 -1.19 -12.45
N PRO A 95 -13.81 -1.59 -11.58
CA PRO A 95 -15.24 -1.69 -11.94
C PRO A 95 -15.97 -0.34 -12.01
N GLY A 96 -15.30 0.80 -11.82
CA GLY A 96 -15.94 2.13 -11.82
C GLY A 96 -16.69 2.50 -10.54
N ILE A 97 -16.82 1.56 -9.60
CA ILE A 97 -17.43 1.82 -8.28
C ILE A 97 -16.38 2.15 -7.23
N LYS A 98 -16.83 2.67 -6.08
CA LYS A 98 -15.97 3.04 -4.94
C LYS A 98 -16.43 2.31 -3.70
N VAL A 99 -15.48 1.80 -2.92
CA VAL A 99 -15.70 1.22 -1.59
C VAL A 99 -14.69 1.87 -0.66
N SER A 100 -15.13 2.34 0.52
CA SER A 100 -14.19 2.92 1.47
C SER A 100 -13.36 1.82 2.15
N THR A 101 -12.07 2.06 2.35
CA THR A 101 -11.17 1.13 3.04
C THR A 101 -11.64 0.83 4.46
N ALA A 102 -12.19 1.84 5.15
CA ALA A 102 -12.70 1.71 6.50
C ALA A 102 -13.92 0.78 6.57
N GLU A 103 -14.91 0.95 5.68
CA GLU A 103 -16.09 0.06 5.62
C GLU A 103 -15.72 -1.37 5.22
N ALA A 104 -14.81 -1.52 4.25
CA ALA A 104 -14.32 -2.84 3.83
C ALA A 104 -13.57 -3.58 4.94
N ARG A 105 -12.94 -2.86 5.88
CA ARG A 105 -12.35 -3.47 7.09
C ARG A 105 -13.38 -3.76 8.16
N ALA A 106 -14.35 -2.87 8.37
CA ALA A 106 -15.36 -2.99 9.41
C ALA A 106 -16.29 -4.20 9.21
N ILE A 107 -16.48 -4.67 7.98
CA ILE A 107 -17.27 -5.87 7.68
C ILE A 107 -16.54 -7.19 7.99
N LEU A 108 -15.23 -7.16 8.22
CA LEU A 108 -14.48 -8.37 8.51
C LEU A 108 -14.91 -8.98 9.86
N PRO A 109 -15.05 -10.32 9.94
CA PRO A 109 -15.44 -10.98 11.18
C PRO A 109 -14.35 -10.81 12.24
N ALA A 110 -14.75 -10.49 13.47
CA ALA A 110 -13.83 -10.31 14.59
C ALA A 110 -13.09 -11.60 14.98
N GLN A 111 -13.66 -12.76 14.67
CA GLN A 111 -13.07 -14.07 14.92
C GLN A 111 -13.25 -14.96 13.70
N VAL A 112 -12.20 -15.69 13.36
CA VAL A 112 -12.21 -16.68 12.28
C VAL A 112 -11.97 -18.05 12.91
N SER A 113 -12.80 -19.03 12.57
CA SER A 113 -12.63 -20.41 13.03
C SER A 113 -11.38 -21.04 12.37
N PRO A 114 -10.77 -22.09 12.96
CA PRO A 114 -9.59 -22.73 12.37
C PRO A 114 -9.77 -23.17 10.90
N PRO A 115 -10.93 -23.73 10.48
CA PRO A 115 -11.20 -23.99 9.06
C PRO A 115 -11.23 -22.71 8.21
N GLY A 116 -11.81 -21.63 8.75
CA GLY A 116 -11.79 -20.31 8.10
C GLY A 116 -10.37 -19.75 7.95
N LEU A 117 -9.47 -20.04 8.90
CA LEU A 117 -8.07 -19.63 8.84
C LEU A 117 -7.31 -20.36 7.72
N HIS A 118 -7.59 -21.65 7.51
CA HIS A 118 -7.04 -22.41 6.38
C HIS A 118 -7.52 -21.86 5.03
N CYS A 119 -8.82 -21.53 4.92
CA CYS A 119 -9.39 -20.91 3.72
C CYS A 119 -8.80 -19.51 3.46
N ALA A 120 -8.65 -18.70 4.51
CA ALA A 120 -8.05 -17.37 4.43
C ALA A 120 -6.57 -17.45 4.00
N ARG A 121 -5.78 -18.37 4.55
CA ARG A 121 -4.38 -18.58 4.12
C ARG A 121 -4.26 -19.04 2.67
N ALA A 122 -5.20 -19.84 2.19
CA ALA A 122 -5.24 -20.27 0.79
C ALA A 122 -5.62 -19.12 -0.18
N THR A 123 -6.28 -18.07 0.32
CA THR A 123 -6.74 -16.92 -0.46
C THR A 123 -5.93 -15.65 -0.21
N SER A 124 -5.08 -15.58 0.82
CA SER A 124 -4.31 -14.38 1.21
C SER A 124 -3.14 -14.06 0.28
N GLY A 125 -3.06 -14.69 -0.89
CA GLY A 125 -2.15 -14.29 -1.98
C GLY A 125 -2.55 -12.97 -2.65
N TRP A 126 -3.14 -12.02 -1.92
CA TRP A 126 -3.40 -10.67 -2.41
C TRP A 126 -2.12 -9.84 -2.29
N LEU A 127 -1.24 -10.09 -3.25
CA LEU A 127 0.03 -9.38 -3.42
C LEU A 127 -0.27 -8.02 -4.04
N HIS A 128 -0.02 -6.94 -3.29
CA HIS A 128 -0.11 -5.58 -3.80
C HIS A 128 1.17 -5.28 -4.58
N SER A 129 1.10 -5.30 -5.90
CA SER A 129 2.20 -4.97 -6.82
C SER A 129 2.00 -3.59 -7.45
N ARG A 130 3.11 -2.94 -7.78
CA ARG A 130 3.19 -1.57 -8.31
C ARG A 130 2.43 -1.41 -9.64
N LEU A 131 1.67 -0.32 -9.76
CA LEU A 131 1.25 0.25 -11.04
C LEU A 131 2.43 0.95 -11.73
N LEU A 132 2.95 0.33 -12.79
CA LEU A 132 3.78 1.01 -13.77
C LEU A 132 2.89 1.53 -14.90
N PHE A 133 2.59 2.83 -14.91
CA PHE A 133 2.10 3.47 -16.12
C PHE A 133 3.30 3.74 -17.03
N PRO A 134 3.27 3.31 -18.31
CA PRO A 134 4.32 3.67 -19.25
C PRO A 134 4.33 5.20 -19.42
N SER A 135 5.52 5.80 -19.28
CA SER A 135 5.79 7.17 -19.67
C SER A 135 5.55 7.30 -21.18
N ALA A 136 4.58 8.13 -21.56
CA ALA A 136 4.42 8.63 -22.92
C ALA A 136 5.43 9.76 -23.20
#